data_AF-A0AAW1BG70-F1
#
_entry.id   AF-A0AAW1BG70-F1
#
_cell.length_a   1.000
_cell.length_b   1.000
_cell.length_c   1.000
_cell.angle_alpha   90.00
_cell.angle_beta   90.00
_cell.angle_gamma   90.00
#
_symmetry.space_group_name_H-M   'P 1'
#
loop_
_entity.id
_entity.type
_entity.pdbx_description
1 polymer ?
#
loop_
_entity_poly.entity_id
_entity_poly.type
_entity_poly.pdbx_seq_one_letter_code
_entity_poly.pdbx_strand_id
1 'polypeptide(L)'
;METLAQSSPSLAWHGMASKAAAPHVTPNGSQINGIRWPIFTTNEQNYLALSTNAAEIQTKLRAQTCRFWNILFPKVLEMTENIDEAERKWKAGFLRWNNYMMDWKNQFNDYTSNRQSCTGL
;
A
#
# COMPACT_ATOMS: atom_id res chain seq x y z
N MET A 1 -5.36 14.48 -56.02
CA MET A 1 -4.81 13.41 -55.17
C MET A 1 -4.95 13.89 -53.74
N GLU A 2 -6.09 13.56 -53.13
CA GLU A 2 -6.37 13.92 -51.74
C GLU A 2 -5.54 13.03 -50.81
N THR A 3 -4.74 13.67 -49.97
CA THR A 3 -3.99 13.03 -48.90
C THR A 3 -4.95 12.67 -47.77
N LEU A 4 -5.25 11.37 -47.64
CA LEU A 4 -5.94 10.82 -46.47
C LEU A 4 -4.98 10.95 -45.26
N ALA A 5 -5.11 12.05 -44.53
CA ALA A 5 -4.48 12.19 -43.23
C ALA A 5 -5.16 11.21 -42.26
N GLN A 6 -4.53 10.06 -42.01
CA GLN A 6 -4.88 9.19 -40.89
C GLN A 6 -4.68 9.99 -39.59
N SER A 7 -5.76 10.53 -39.04
CA SER A 7 -5.75 11.22 -37.75
C SER A 7 -5.43 10.22 -36.64
N SER A 8 -4.32 10.43 -35.93
CA SER A 8 -3.96 9.65 -34.75
C SER A 8 -5.02 9.82 -33.65
N PRO A 9 -5.61 8.73 -33.11
CA PRO A 9 -6.68 8.81 -32.10
C PRO A 9 -6.29 9.64 -30.87
N SER A 10 -5.02 9.66 -30.51
CA SER A 10 -4.49 10.43 -29.36
C SER A 10 -4.64 11.95 -29.55
N LEU A 11 -4.40 12.47 -30.75
CA LEU A 11 -4.47 13.91 -31.01
C LEU A 11 -5.92 14.41 -31.08
N ALA A 12 -6.84 13.56 -31.54
CA ALA A 12 -8.28 13.87 -31.51
C ALA A 12 -8.82 14.00 -30.07
N TRP A 13 -8.33 13.17 -29.15
CA TRP A 13 -8.75 13.20 -27.74
C TRP A 13 -8.33 14.46 -26.98
N HIS A 14 -7.09 14.91 -27.15
CA HIS A 14 -6.61 16.13 -26.46
C HIS A 14 -7.44 17.37 -26.85
N GLY A 15 -7.88 17.45 -28.12
CA GLY A 15 -8.77 18.52 -28.58
C GLY A 15 -10.20 18.41 -28.00
N MET A 16 -10.72 17.21 -27.82
CA MET A 16 -12.08 16.97 -27.29
C MET A 16 -12.16 17.17 -25.77
N ALA A 17 -11.16 16.72 -25.01
CA ALA A 17 -11.12 16.85 -23.55
C ALA A 17 -11.02 18.33 -23.10
N SER A 18 -10.25 19.14 -23.85
CA SER A 18 -10.11 20.58 -23.57
C SER A 18 -11.42 21.37 -23.74
N LYS A 19 -12.39 20.82 -24.49
CA LYS A 19 -13.68 21.47 -24.78
C LYS A 19 -14.83 21.00 -23.88
N ALA A 20 -14.68 19.90 -23.14
CA ALA A 20 -15.73 19.31 -22.31
C ALA A 20 -15.39 19.43 -20.82
N ALA A 21 -15.78 20.54 -20.19
CA ALA A 21 -15.90 20.59 -18.74
C ALA A 21 -17.05 19.65 -18.32
N ALA A 22 -16.71 18.56 -17.63
CA ALA A 22 -17.58 17.49 -17.11
C ALA A 22 -18.27 16.58 -18.18
N PRO A 23 -17.97 15.27 -18.20
CA PRO A 23 -18.59 14.34 -19.15
C PRO A 23 -19.95 13.89 -18.59
N HIS A 24 -20.95 14.78 -18.53
CA HIS A 24 -22.34 14.34 -18.32
C HIS A 24 -23.19 14.37 -19.58
N VAL A 25 -22.73 14.89 -20.71
CA VAL A 25 -23.46 14.77 -21.98
C VAL A 25 -22.51 14.80 -23.17
N THR A 26 -22.37 13.68 -23.87
CA THR A 26 -22.38 13.71 -25.34
C THR A 26 -23.55 12.84 -25.81
N PRO A 27 -24.53 13.40 -26.55
CA PRO A 27 -25.53 12.60 -27.24
C PRO A 27 -24.84 12.03 -28.48
N ASN A 28 -24.81 10.71 -28.60
CA ASN A 28 -23.98 9.94 -29.55
C ASN A 28 -22.48 9.99 -29.29
N GLY A 29 -21.99 8.89 -28.69
CA GLY A 29 -20.62 8.69 -28.28
C GLY A 29 -19.62 8.87 -29.41
N SER A 30 -18.50 9.50 -29.06
CA SER A 30 -17.27 9.46 -29.85
C SER A 30 -16.89 8.00 -30.05
N GLN A 31 -17.31 7.44 -31.18
CA GLN A 31 -17.10 6.05 -31.55
C GLN A 31 -15.69 5.97 -32.14
N ILE A 32 -14.75 5.42 -31.37
CA ILE A 32 -13.40 5.14 -31.87
C ILE A 32 -13.46 3.71 -32.41
N ASN A 33 -13.34 3.54 -33.72
CA ASN A 33 -13.35 2.22 -34.38
C ASN A 33 -14.54 1.33 -33.99
N GLY A 34 -15.73 1.90 -33.83
CA GLY A 34 -16.93 1.12 -33.46
C GLY A 34 -17.25 1.08 -31.95
N ILE A 35 -16.31 1.47 -31.08
CA ILE A 35 -16.44 1.31 -29.63
C ILE A 35 -16.80 2.63 -28.96
N ARG A 36 -17.87 2.62 -28.16
CA ARG A 36 -18.28 3.75 -27.33
C ARG A 36 -17.38 3.84 -26.10
N TRP A 37 -16.91 5.04 -25.79
CA TRP A 37 -16.14 5.29 -24.57
C TRP A 37 -16.96 4.91 -23.31
N PRO A 38 -16.43 4.05 -22.43
CA PRO A 38 -17.14 3.64 -21.23
C PRO A 38 -17.22 4.79 -20.22
N ILE A 39 -18.35 4.87 -19.52
CA ILE A 39 -18.48 5.76 -18.37
C ILE A 39 -17.78 5.08 -17.19
N PHE A 40 -16.88 5.80 -16.53
CA PHE A 40 -16.25 5.29 -15.32
C PHE A 40 -17.24 5.32 -14.16
N THR A 41 -17.51 4.15 -13.56
CA THR A 41 -18.28 4.02 -12.32
C THR A 41 -17.40 3.42 -11.23
N THR A 42 -17.67 3.72 -9.96
CA THR A 42 -16.87 3.21 -8.83
C THR A 42 -16.89 1.68 -8.73
N ASN A 43 -17.98 1.05 -9.15
CA ASN A 43 -18.18 -0.39 -9.06
C ASN A 43 -17.51 -1.15 -10.22
N GLU A 44 -17.71 -0.66 -11.45
CA GLU A 44 -17.24 -1.34 -12.66
C GLU A 44 -15.82 -0.92 -13.02
N GLN A 45 -15.50 0.36 -12.82
CA GLN A 45 -14.19 0.96 -13.11
C GLN A 45 -13.69 0.62 -14.53
N ASN A 46 -14.61 0.68 -15.48
CA ASN A 46 -14.34 0.42 -16.89
C ASN A 46 -13.45 1.53 -17.46
N TYR A 47 -12.48 1.16 -18.28
CA TYR A 47 -11.61 2.06 -19.02
C TYR A 47 -11.36 1.52 -20.43
N LEU A 48 -11.05 2.41 -21.37
CA LEU A 48 -10.63 1.99 -22.70
C LEU A 48 -9.10 1.85 -22.75
N ALA A 49 -8.62 0.67 -23.09
CA ALA A 49 -7.21 0.41 -23.37
C ALA A 49 -6.89 0.94 -24.78
N LEU A 50 -6.10 2.01 -24.83
CA LEU A 50 -5.60 2.59 -26.08
C LEU A 50 -4.34 1.85 -26.51
N SER A 51 -4.41 1.14 -27.63
CA SER A 51 -3.27 0.43 -28.23
C SER A 51 -3.20 0.70 -29.73
N THR A 52 -2.09 0.33 -30.36
CA THR A 52 -1.97 0.32 -31.84
C THR A 52 -2.84 -0.75 -32.49
N ASN A 53 -3.36 -1.70 -31.71
CA ASN A 53 -4.29 -2.74 -32.12
C ASN A 53 -5.74 -2.26 -31.88
N ALA A 54 -6.71 -3.18 -31.93
CA ALA A 54 -8.09 -2.85 -31.59
C ALA A 54 -8.18 -2.27 -30.16
N ALA A 55 -8.97 -1.21 -30.00
CA ALA A 55 -9.28 -0.67 -28.69
C ALA A 55 -10.13 -1.69 -27.92
N GLU A 56 -9.91 -1.83 -26.61
CA GLU A 56 -10.62 -2.80 -25.77
C GLU A 56 -11.11 -2.12 -24.50
N ILE A 57 -12.32 -2.44 -24.05
CA ILE A 57 -12.81 -2.02 -22.74
C ILE A 57 -12.31 -3.02 -21.72
N GLN A 58 -11.50 -2.55 -20.79
CA GLN A 58 -11.00 -3.32 -19.66
C GLN A 58 -11.52 -2.72 -18.35
N THR A 59 -11.32 -3.42 -17.23
CA THR A 59 -11.90 -3.02 -15.94
C THR A 59 -10.84 -3.03 -14.85
N LYS A 60 -11.00 -2.16 -13.84
CA LYS A 60 -10.23 -2.24 -12.57
C LYS A 60 -8.71 -2.23 -12.78
N LEU A 61 -8.22 -1.30 -13.58
CA LEU A 61 -6.80 -1.17 -13.92
C LEU A 61 -5.94 -1.20 -12.65
N ARG A 62 -5.11 -2.25 -12.51
CA ARG A 62 -4.18 -2.44 -11.38
C ARG A 62 -4.85 -2.30 -10.01
N ALA A 63 -6.13 -2.67 -9.87
CA ALA A 63 -6.89 -2.44 -8.64
C ALA A 63 -6.23 -3.06 -7.39
N GLN A 64 -5.54 -4.19 -7.52
CA GLN A 64 -4.77 -4.79 -6.43
C GLN A 64 -3.61 -3.88 -5.98
N THR A 65 -2.85 -3.31 -6.94
CA THR A 65 -1.76 -2.37 -6.64
C THR A 65 -2.30 -1.08 -6.03
N CYS A 66 -3.40 -0.54 -6.56
CA CYS A 66 -4.05 0.63 -5.96
C CYS A 66 -4.53 0.35 -4.54
N ARG A 67 -5.12 -0.83 -4.29
CA ARG A 67 -5.54 -1.25 -2.96
C ARG A 67 -4.35 -1.41 -2.00
N PHE A 68 -3.23 -1.94 -2.47
CA PHE A 68 -2.00 -2.00 -1.69
C PHE A 68 -1.60 -0.60 -1.21
N TRP A 69 -1.45 0.35 -2.13
CA TRP A 69 -0.98 1.70 -1.79
C TRP A 69 -1.99 2.53 -1.00
N ASN A 70 -3.28 2.39 -1.28
CA ASN A 70 -4.32 3.23 -0.68
C ASN A 70 -4.85 2.66 0.64
N ILE A 71 -4.75 1.36 0.87
CA ILE A 71 -5.38 0.70 2.03
C ILE A 71 -4.37 -0.05 2.88
N LEU A 72 -3.53 -0.90 2.29
CA LEU A 72 -2.62 -1.74 3.07
C LEU A 72 -1.44 -0.93 3.60
N PHE A 73 -0.77 -0.18 2.73
CA PHE A 73 0.46 0.53 3.07
C PHE A 73 0.28 1.55 4.21
N PRO A 74 -0.79 2.38 4.26
CA PRO A 74 -1.02 3.28 5.39
C PRO A 74 -1.17 2.55 6.73
N LYS A 75 -1.84 1.39 6.74
CA LYS A 75 -1.97 0.56 7.95
C LYS A 75 -0.64 -0.03 8.39
N VAL A 76 0.21 -0.43 7.44
CA VAL A 76 1.56 -0.89 7.76
C VAL A 76 2.36 0.25 8.40
N LEU A 77 2.29 1.46 7.86
CA LEU A 77 2.96 2.63 8.44
C LEU A 77 2.51 2.91 9.88
N GLU A 78 1.21 2.92 10.14
CA GLU A 78 0.62 3.10 11.48
C GLU A 78 1.13 2.06 12.48
N MET A 79 1.23 0.78 12.06
CA MET A 79 1.76 -0.27 12.92
C MET A 79 3.27 -0.10 13.17
N THR A 80 4.02 0.32 12.15
CA THR A 80 5.48 0.48 12.26
C THR A 80 5.91 1.73 13.02
N GLU A 81 5.04 2.75 13.13
CA GLU A 81 5.33 4.00 13.85
C GLU A 81 5.72 3.74 15.32
N ASN A 82 5.15 2.72 15.95
CA ASN A 82 5.37 2.42 17.37
C ASN A 82 6.54 1.45 17.64
N ILE A 83 7.26 1.00 16.61
CA ILE A 83 8.34 0.00 16.77
C ILE A 83 9.48 0.57 17.61
N ASP A 84 9.88 1.82 17.38
CA ASP A 84 10.99 2.46 18.12
C ASP A 84 10.68 2.56 19.61
N GLU A 85 9.44 2.88 19.97
CA GLU A 85 9.02 2.92 21.36
C GLU A 85 8.99 1.53 22.00
N ALA A 86 8.47 0.53 21.28
CA ALA A 86 8.44 -0.85 21.74
C ALA A 86 9.86 -1.38 21.98
N GLU A 87 10.79 -1.11 21.05
CA GLU A 87 12.20 -1.46 21.18
C GLU A 87 12.85 -0.77 22.38
N ARG A 88 12.62 0.53 22.55
CA ARG A 88 13.14 1.30 23.69
C ARG A 88 12.64 0.73 25.03
N LYS A 89 11.34 0.43 25.13
CA LYS A 89 10.73 -0.17 26.32
C LYS A 89 11.31 -1.56 26.60
N TRP A 90 11.47 -2.38 25.57
CA TRP A 90 12.09 -3.69 25.68
C TRP A 90 13.54 -3.60 26.18
N LYS A 91 14.38 -2.74 25.57
CA LYS A 91 15.78 -2.54 26.01
C LYS A 91 15.86 -2.11 27.47
N ALA A 92 15.02 -1.15 27.88
CA ALA A 92 14.98 -0.69 29.27
C ALA A 92 14.57 -1.81 30.25
N GLY A 93 13.54 -2.58 29.89
CA GLY A 93 13.10 -3.74 30.68
C GLY A 93 14.17 -4.83 30.78
N PHE A 94 14.84 -5.11 29.67
CA PHE A 94 15.91 -6.10 29.61
C PHE A 94 17.12 -5.70 30.46
N LEU A 95 17.58 -4.45 30.36
CA LEU A 95 18.67 -3.94 31.20
C LEU A 95 18.35 -4.03 32.69
N ARG A 96 17.12 -3.66 33.07
CA ARG A 96 16.65 -3.80 34.46
C ARG A 96 16.66 -5.26 34.91
N TRP A 97 16.11 -6.16 34.11
CA TRP A 97 16.10 -7.59 34.42
C TRP A 97 17.52 -8.15 34.54
N ASN A 98 18.42 -7.77 33.63
CA ASN A 98 19.81 -8.24 33.66
C ASN A 98 20.53 -7.80 34.94
N ASN A 99 20.36 -6.54 35.35
CA ASN A 99 20.91 -6.04 36.61
C ASN A 99 20.35 -6.83 37.81
N TYR A 100 19.03 -7.02 37.86
CA TYR A 100 18.39 -7.82 38.90
C TYR A 100 18.93 -9.26 38.95
N MET A 101 19.18 -9.89 37.80
CA MET A 101 19.72 -11.25 37.74
C MET A 101 21.18 -11.31 38.22
N MET A 102 21.98 -10.26 38.02
CA MET A 102 23.32 -10.17 38.60
C MET A 102 23.27 -10.06 40.12
N ASP A 103 22.41 -9.20 40.66
CA ASP A 103 22.24 -9.07 42.11
C ASP A 103 21.77 -10.38 42.73
N TRP A 104 20.77 -11.02 42.11
CA TRP A 104 20.28 -12.33 42.53
C TRP A 104 21.40 -13.40 42.52
N LYS A 105 22.22 -13.43 41.46
CA LYS A 105 23.35 -14.36 41.37
C LYS A 105 24.36 -14.13 42.49
N ASN A 106 24.68 -12.87 42.80
CA ASN A 106 25.59 -12.54 43.89
C ASN A 106 25.03 -13.01 45.25
N GLN A 107 23.77 -12.70 45.54
CA GLN A 107 23.09 -13.15 46.76
C GLN A 107 23.04 -14.68 46.88
N PHE A 108 22.76 -15.37 45.78
CA PHE A 108 22.73 -16.83 45.74
C PHE A 108 24.11 -17.44 46.02
N ASN A 109 25.16 -16.85 45.43
CA ASN A 109 26.53 -17.28 45.68
C ASN A 109 26.91 -17.09 47.15
N ASP A 110 26.62 -15.92 47.73
CA ASP A 110 26.89 -15.61 49.14
C ASP A 110 26.18 -16.59 50.08
N TYR A 111 24.91 -16.88 49.80
CA TYR A 111 24.13 -17.86 50.55
C TYR A 111 24.76 -19.26 50.48
N THR A 112 25.18 -19.68 49.30
CA THR A 112 25.74 -21.02 49.08
C THR A 112 27.12 -21.16 49.72
N SER A 113 27.97 -20.13 49.62
CA SER A 113 29.32 -20.12 50.20
C SER A 113 29.32 -20.07 51.73
N ASN A 114 28.34 -19.40 52.34
CA ASN A 114 28.26 -19.23 53.79
C ASN A 114 27.28 -20.19 54.49
N ARG A 115 26.69 -21.15 53.74
CA ARG A 115 25.74 -22.10 54.33
C ARG A 115 26.49 -23.10 55.22
N GLN A 116 26.32 -22.98 56.53
CA GLN A 116 26.75 -24.03 57.46
C GLN A 116 25.85 -25.26 57.27
N SER A 117 26.46 -26.44 57.15
CA SER A 117 25.74 -27.71 57.21
C SER A 117 25.03 -27.81 58.55
N CYS A 118 23.70 -27.93 58.56
CA CYS A 118 22.94 -28.29 59.76
C CYS A 118 23.17 -29.77 60.06
N THR A 119 24.38 -30.11 60.50
CA THR A 119 24.75 -31.44 61.02
C THR A 119 25.20 -31.23 62.45
N GLY A 120 24.24 -31.22 63.37
CA GLY A 120 24.47 -30.96 64.78
C GLY A 120 23.19 -30.97 65.60
N LEU A 121 22.50 -32.12 65.63
CA LEU A 121 21.63 -32.57 66.71
C LEU A 121 21.70 -34.10 66.77
#